data_AF-A0A942YB67-F1
#
_entry.id   AF-A0A942YB67-F1
#
_cell.length_a   1.000
_cell.length_b   1.000
_cell.length_c   1.000
_cell.angle_alpha   90.00
_cell.angle_beta   90.00
_cell.angle_gamma   90.00
#
_symmetry.space_group_name_H-M   'P 1'
#
loop_
_entity.id
_entity.type
_entity.pdbx_description
1 polymer ?
#
loop_
_entity_poly.entity_id
_entity_poly.type
_entity_poly.pdbx_seq_one_letter_code
_entity_poly.pdbx_strand_id
1 'polypeptide(L)'
;MRTLYIDCFSGVSGDMFIGALLDAGADPAILEKELKKLHFEDEYQLTWKKIVKNGITSTKFDVLLTQADHHHHEHDHHHEHDDHHEHNHHHEHDHHHEHDHHHEHDHHHEHDHNHEHDHHHEHNHHHEHDHHHEHDHHHEHDHHHEHDHNHEHDHHHEHNHHHEHDHHHGHDHGHHHRSYSDIVKMIESSELAAEVKATSLKIFRKIGEAEGHIHGVLLEKVHFHEVGAVDSIIDIVGAAILLHQLDIQKVKSSPIPVGTGRIHIDHGIYPIPAPATLEILKGVPIEQSDVRFELTTPTGAAIASVLAEEFCTIPSFEVKAIGYGAGTKTFKDRPNVLRVIIGE
;
A
#
# COMPACT_ATOMS: atom_id res chain seq x y z
N MET A 1 -35.57 6.04 8.39
CA MET A 1 -34.41 5.68 9.26
C MET A 1 -33.18 6.06 8.48
N ARG A 2 -32.37 6.96 9.02
CA ARG A 2 -31.34 7.66 8.25
C ARG A 2 -30.20 6.70 7.93
N THR A 3 -30.05 6.40 6.65
CA THR A 3 -29.08 5.43 6.14
C THR A 3 -27.99 6.15 5.35
N LEU A 4 -26.74 5.83 5.65
CA LEU A 4 -25.57 6.21 4.85
C LEU A 4 -25.21 5.05 3.92
N TYR A 5 -25.11 5.30 2.63
CA TYR A 5 -24.52 4.38 1.66
C TYR A 5 -23.14 4.89 1.25
N ILE A 6 -22.11 4.07 1.48
CA ILE A 6 -20.72 4.33 1.09
C ILE A 6 -20.50 3.74 -0.30
N ASP A 7 -20.35 4.62 -1.28
CA ASP A 7 -20.08 4.26 -2.65
C ASP A 7 -18.59 4.40 -2.97
N CYS A 8 -17.89 3.28 -2.81
CA CYS A 8 -16.46 3.11 -2.89
C CYS A 8 -15.97 2.97 -4.33
N PHE A 9 -16.74 3.34 -5.35
CA PHE A 9 -16.43 3.11 -6.77
C PHE A 9 -15.02 3.55 -7.23
N SER A 10 -14.35 4.45 -6.50
CA SER A 10 -12.99 4.92 -6.79
C SER A 10 -12.01 4.71 -5.61
N GLY A 11 -12.35 3.83 -4.67
CA GLY A 11 -11.57 3.59 -3.46
C GLY A 11 -12.14 4.29 -2.23
N VAL A 12 -11.48 4.07 -1.09
CA VAL A 12 -11.84 4.64 0.21
C VAL A 12 -10.60 4.84 1.08
N SER A 13 -10.47 6.03 1.64
CA SER A 13 -9.50 6.39 2.68
C SER A 13 -10.19 7.21 3.77
N GLY A 14 -9.52 7.41 4.91
CA GLY A 14 -10.07 8.16 6.04
C GLY A 14 -10.40 9.60 5.68
N ASP A 15 -9.45 10.34 5.11
CA ASP A 15 -9.63 11.72 4.63
C ASP A 15 -10.76 11.85 3.59
N MET A 16 -10.87 10.89 2.67
CA MET A 16 -11.96 10.83 1.70
C MET A 16 -13.31 10.63 2.39
N PHE A 17 -13.39 9.80 3.43
CA PHE A 17 -14.61 9.60 4.19
C PHE A 17 -15.04 10.85 4.96
N ILE A 18 -14.12 11.51 5.66
CA ILE A 18 -14.36 12.80 6.32
C ILE A 18 -14.84 13.84 5.31
N GLY A 19 -14.11 14.03 4.22
CA GLY A 19 -14.45 14.98 3.17
C GLY A 19 -15.84 14.73 2.59
N ALA A 20 -16.20 13.47 2.36
CA ALA A 20 -17.51 13.10 1.83
C ALA A 20 -18.65 13.42 2.81
N LEU A 21 -18.47 13.17 4.11
CA LEU A 21 -19.48 13.51 5.13
C LEU A 21 -19.64 15.02 5.30
N LEU A 22 -18.54 15.78 5.26
CA LEU A 22 -18.58 17.25 5.26
C LEU A 22 -19.31 17.79 4.01
N ASP A 23 -19.06 17.20 2.83
CA ASP A 23 -19.77 17.57 1.60
C ASP A 23 -21.26 17.23 1.66
N ALA A 24 -21.63 16.14 2.34
CA ALA A 24 -23.01 15.72 2.56
C ALA A 24 -23.77 16.59 3.59
N GLY A 25 -23.14 17.62 4.14
CA GLY A 25 -23.77 18.62 5.00
C GLY A 25 -23.44 18.52 6.48
N ALA A 26 -22.42 17.75 6.88
CA ALA A 26 -21.91 17.80 8.25
C ALA A 26 -21.17 19.13 8.50
N ASP A 27 -21.33 19.70 9.70
CA ASP A 27 -20.72 20.98 10.06
C ASP A 27 -19.29 20.77 10.60
N PRO A 28 -18.25 21.29 9.92
CA PRO A 28 -16.87 21.14 10.33
C PRO A 28 -16.53 21.83 11.66
N ALA A 29 -17.29 22.84 12.07
CA ALA A 29 -17.07 23.49 13.37
C ALA A 29 -17.36 22.54 14.55
N ILE A 30 -18.31 21.63 14.38
CA ILE A 30 -18.59 20.58 15.36
C ILE A 30 -17.46 19.54 15.37
N LEU A 31 -16.94 19.15 14.20
CA LEU A 31 -15.80 18.25 14.09
C LEU A 31 -14.59 18.78 14.87
N GLU A 32 -14.20 20.04 14.62
CA GLU A 32 -13.09 20.68 15.32
C GLU A 32 -13.31 20.75 16.83
N LYS A 33 -14.52 21.15 17.25
CA LYS A 33 -14.88 21.27 18.67
C LYS A 33 -14.79 19.91 19.39
N GLU A 34 -15.28 18.86 18.76
CA GLU A 34 -15.29 17.53 19.36
C GLU A 34 -13.90 16.90 19.39
N LEU A 35 -13.08 17.08 18.35
CA LEU A 35 -11.70 16.57 18.34
C LEU A 35 -10.82 17.19 19.43
N LYS A 36 -11.03 18.46 19.79
CA LYS A 36 -10.33 19.12 20.92
C LYS A 36 -10.51 18.41 22.26
N LYS A 37 -11.56 17.59 22.42
CA LYS A 37 -11.78 16.80 23.63
C LYS A 37 -10.79 15.65 23.80
N LEU A 38 -9.94 15.39 22.80
CA LEU A 38 -8.85 14.42 22.88
C LEU A 38 -7.54 15.01 23.42
N HIS A 39 -7.45 16.34 23.58
CA HIS A 39 -6.32 17.05 24.20
C HIS A 39 -4.97 16.90 23.47
N PHE A 40 -4.98 16.95 22.14
CA PHE A 40 -3.77 17.02 21.31
C PHE A 40 -3.90 18.04 20.15
N GLU A 41 -4.77 19.04 20.31
CA GLU A 41 -5.06 20.04 19.28
C GLU A 41 -3.86 20.89 18.85
N ASP A 42 -2.79 20.91 19.65
CA ASP A 42 -1.55 21.60 19.32
C ASP A 42 -0.67 20.84 18.32
N GLU A 43 -1.01 19.59 17.97
CA GLU A 43 -0.26 18.72 17.06
C GLU A 43 -0.74 18.79 15.60
N TYR A 44 -1.85 19.47 15.33
CA TYR A 44 -2.42 19.54 13.98
C TYR A 44 -3.21 20.81 13.68
N GLN A 45 -3.39 21.06 12.39
CA GLN A 45 -4.38 21.98 11.84
C GLN A 45 -5.24 21.26 10.82
N LEU A 46 -6.55 21.45 10.89
CA LEU A 46 -7.47 20.89 9.90
C LEU A 46 -7.68 21.89 8.79
N THR A 47 -7.69 21.41 7.55
CA THR A 47 -8.13 22.21 6.41
C THR A 47 -9.13 21.43 5.58
N TRP A 48 -10.11 22.13 5.05
CA TRP A 48 -11.04 21.56 4.08
C TRP A 48 -11.38 22.60 3.02
N LYS A 49 -11.41 22.17 1.76
CA LYS A 49 -11.71 23.05 0.64
C LYS A 49 -12.41 22.31 -0.48
N LYS A 50 -13.21 23.03 -1.27
CA LYS A 50 -13.77 22.49 -2.51
C LYS A 50 -12.67 22.41 -3.57
N ILE A 51 -12.56 21.24 -4.18
CA ILE A 51 -11.71 21.00 -5.34
C ILE A 51 -12.50 20.28 -6.43
N VAL A 52 -11.97 20.23 -7.64
CA VAL A 52 -12.55 19.47 -8.75
C VAL A 52 -11.62 18.32 -9.11
N LYS A 53 -12.13 17.08 -9.08
CA LYS A 53 -11.43 15.87 -9.51
C LYS A 53 -12.17 15.30 -10.72
N ASN A 54 -11.55 15.38 -11.90
CA ASN A 54 -12.11 14.90 -13.17
C ASN A 54 -13.57 15.33 -13.42
N GLY A 55 -13.87 16.61 -13.18
CA GLY A 55 -15.21 17.20 -13.37
C GLY A 55 -16.16 17.08 -12.16
N ILE A 56 -15.82 16.32 -11.12
CA ILE A 56 -16.62 16.21 -9.90
C ILE A 56 -16.12 17.22 -8.87
N THR A 57 -16.99 18.12 -8.41
CA THR A 57 -16.73 18.97 -7.24
C THR A 57 -16.81 18.13 -5.98
N SER A 58 -15.79 18.21 -5.14
CA SER A 58 -15.60 17.38 -3.95
C SER A 58 -14.93 18.18 -2.84
N THR A 59 -15.14 17.80 -1.58
CA THR A 59 -14.38 18.35 -0.44
C THR A 59 -13.08 17.58 -0.29
N LYS A 60 -11.95 18.27 -0.36
CA LYS A 60 -10.66 17.74 0.11
C LYS A 60 -10.51 18.11 1.57
N PHE A 61 -10.27 17.12 2.42
CA PHE A 61 -9.93 17.28 3.83
C PHE A 61 -8.45 16.92 3.99
N ASP A 62 -7.71 17.74 4.73
CA ASP A 62 -6.29 17.53 5.02
C ASP A 62 -6.03 17.81 6.50
N VAL A 63 -5.20 16.97 7.11
CA VAL A 63 -4.60 17.20 8.42
C VAL A 63 -3.18 17.69 8.18
N LEU A 64 -2.84 18.85 8.73
CA LEU A 64 -1.51 19.43 8.66
C LEU A 64 -0.85 19.32 10.02
N LEU A 65 0.20 18.50 10.14
CA LEU A 65 0.94 18.35 11.39
C LEU A 65 1.70 19.65 11.71
N THR A 66 1.53 20.15 12.92
CA THR A 66 2.32 21.28 13.42
C THR A 66 3.68 20.74 13.88
N GLN A 67 4.72 20.99 13.08
CA GLN A 67 6.08 20.60 13.48
C GLN A 67 6.47 21.36 14.76
N ALA A 68 6.90 20.63 15.79
CA ALA A 68 7.88 21.18 16.73
C ALA A 68 9.20 21.33 15.95
N ASP A 69 9.70 22.57 15.86
CA ASP A 69 10.93 23.00 15.17
C ASP A 69 11.99 21.92 14.91
N HIS A 70 12.06 21.35 13.69
CA HIS A 70 13.29 20.76 13.18
C HIS A 70 13.41 20.92 11.65
N HIS A 71 14.49 21.60 11.26
CA HIS A 71 14.88 21.96 9.89
C HIS A 71 14.68 20.84 8.86
N HIS A 72 13.74 21.00 7.94
CA HIS A 72 13.70 20.23 6.69
C HIS A 72 14.50 20.98 5.61
N HIS A 73 15.64 20.41 5.21
CA HIS A 73 16.20 20.65 3.89
C HIS A 73 15.41 19.79 2.90
N GLU A 74 14.66 20.46 2.02
CA GLU A 74 14.14 19.84 0.80
C GLU A 74 15.32 19.41 -0.07
N HIS A 75 15.45 18.11 -0.32
CA HIS A 75 16.23 17.61 -1.44
C HIS A 75 15.31 16.81 -2.36
N ASP A 76 14.79 17.50 -3.36
CA ASP A 76 14.35 16.92 -4.62
C ASP A 76 15.53 16.14 -5.23
N HIS A 77 15.44 14.82 -5.25
CA HIS A 77 16.29 13.99 -6.10
C HIS A 77 15.48 13.40 -7.25
N HIS A 78 15.31 14.24 -8.27
CA HIS A 78 15.21 13.79 -9.64
C HIS A 78 16.54 13.12 -10.02
N HIS A 79 16.54 11.80 -10.21
CA HIS A 79 17.60 11.12 -10.94
C HIS A 79 17.09 10.65 -12.29
N GLU A 80 17.26 11.51 -13.30
CA GLU A 80 17.50 11.08 -14.67
C GLU A 80 18.91 10.48 -14.71
N HIS A 81 19.01 9.19 -15.03
CA HIS A 81 20.29 8.55 -15.33
C HIS A 81 20.65 8.88 -16.79
N ASP A 82 21.56 9.84 -16.96
CA ASP A 82 22.37 9.97 -18.17
C ASP A 82 23.79 9.50 -17.82
N ASP A 83 24.13 8.31 -18.30
CA ASP A 83 25.42 7.67 -18.13
C ASP A 83 26.48 8.37 -18.96
N HIS A 84 27.24 9.28 -18.36
CA HIS A 84 28.58 9.63 -18.84
C HIS A 84 29.40 10.27 -17.72
N HIS A 85 30.23 9.48 -17.03
CA HIS A 85 31.52 10.01 -16.55
C HIS A 85 32.58 8.91 -16.50
N GLU A 86 33.50 9.01 -17.46
CA GLU A 86 34.82 8.39 -17.48
C GLU A 86 35.56 8.74 -16.18
N HIS A 87 35.88 7.71 -15.37
CA HIS A 87 36.88 7.83 -14.32
C HIS A 87 38.14 7.06 -14.71
N ASN A 88 39.07 7.84 -15.24
CA ASN A 88 40.44 7.47 -15.51
C ASN A 88 41.18 7.32 -14.17
N HIS A 89 41.34 6.08 -13.69
CA HIS A 89 42.24 5.78 -12.57
C HIS A 89 43.48 5.07 -13.11
N HIS A 90 44.56 5.86 -13.23
CA HIS A 90 45.92 5.35 -13.30
C HIS A 90 46.26 4.61 -12.00
N HIS A 91 46.51 3.32 -12.11
CA HIS A 91 47.35 2.59 -11.18
C HIS A 91 48.45 1.89 -11.97
N GLU A 92 49.66 2.43 -11.88
CA GLU A 92 50.89 1.73 -12.24
C GLU A 92 51.11 0.62 -11.22
N HIS A 93 50.96 -0.63 -11.66
CA HIS A 93 51.54 -1.79 -10.98
C HIS A 93 52.20 -2.68 -12.03
N ASP A 94 53.53 -2.59 -12.09
CA ASP A 94 54.41 -3.54 -12.77
C ASP A 94 54.35 -4.89 -12.04
N HIS A 95 53.64 -5.85 -12.63
CA HIS A 95 53.84 -7.27 -12.34
C HIS A 95 53.84 -8.06 -13.65
N HIS A 96 55.06 -8.30 -14.14
CA HIS A 96 55.36 -9.28 -15.17
C HIS A 96 55.07 -10.69 -14.67
N HIS A 97 54.11 -11.38 -15.28
CA HIS A 97 54.16 -12.82 -15.47
C HIS A 97 53.56 -13.18 -16.83
N GLU A 98 54.45 -13.60 -17.73
CA GLU A 98 54.15 -14.14 -19.06
C GLU A 98 53.52 -15.52 -18.93
N HIS A 99 52.31 -15.71 -19.47
CA HIS A 99 51.85 -17.01 -19.93
C HIS A 99 51.05 -16.82 -21.22
N ASP A 100 51.75 -17.02 -22.35
CA ASP A 100 51.20 -17.24 -23.68
C ASP A 100 50.41 -18.55 -23.71
N HIS A 101 49.09 -18.48 -23.97
CA HIS A 101 48.39 -19.55 -24.67
C HIS A 101 47.29 -18.97 -25.56
N HIS A 102 47.69 -18.72 -26.81
CA HIS A 102 46.81 -18.54 -27.95
C HIS A 102 46.00 -19.81 -28.21
N HIS A 103 44.68 -19.68 -28.29
CA HIS A 103 43.86 -20.53 -29.16
C HIS A 103 42.73 -19.68 -29.76
N GLU A 104 42.96 -19.24 -30.99
CA GLU A 104 41.94 -18.76 -31.90
C GLU A 104 41.11 -19.95 -32.39
N HIS A 105 39.79 -19.89 -32.21
CA HIS A 105 38.85 -20.66 -33.02
C HIS A 105 37.64 -19.78 -33.37
N ASP A 106 37.76 -19.07 -34.48
CA ASP A 106 36.64 -18.54 -35.24
C ASP A 106 35.86 -19.70 -35.86
N HIS A 107 34.61 -19.89 -35.43
CA HIS A 107 33.63 -20.65 -36.21
C HIS A 107 32.29 -19.92 -36.19
N HIS A 108 32.16 -19.00 -37.16
CA HIS A 108 30.86 -18.55 -37.67
C HIS A 108 30.20 -19.71 -38.43
N HIS A 109 29.00 -20.10 -38.00
CA HIS A 109 28.05 -20.80 -38.84
C HIS A 109 26.66 -20.21 -38.62
N GLU A 110 26.30 -19.25 -39.47
CA GLU A 110 24.90 -18.86 -39.69
C GLU A 110 24.29 -19.89 -40.65
N HIS A 111 23.23 -20.57 -40.21
CA HIS A 111 22.35 -21.36 -41.07
C HIS A 111 20.96 -20.74 -41.06
N ASP A 112 20.67 -20.02 -42.14
CA ASP A 112 19.35 -19.53 -42.51
C ASP A 112 18.63 -20.65 -43.28
N HIS A 113 17.51 -21.13 -42.76
CA HIS A 113 16.62 -22.07 -43.45
C HIS A 113 15.16 -21.66 -43.25
N ASN A 114 14.73 -20.72 -44.10
CA ASN A 114 13.32 -20.56 -44.46
C ASN A 114 12.87 -21.69 -45.39
N HIS A 115 11.91 -22.48 -44.95
CA HIS A 115 11.08 -23.30 -45.84
C HIS A 115 9.60 -23.12 -45.51
N GLU A 116 8.92 -22.36 -46.35
CA GLU A 116 7.48 -22.39 -46.50
C GLU A 116 7.10 -23.61 -47.35
N HIS A 117 6.17 -24.42 -46.86
CA HIS A 117 5.42 -25.38 -47.66
C HIS A 117 3.97 -25.42 -47.20
N ASP A 118 3.11 -24.79 -48.00
CA ASP A 118 1.66 -25.01 -48.03
C ASP A 118 1.36 -26.37 -48.66
N HIS A 119 0.64 -27.25 -47.96
CA HIS A 119 -0.18 -28.30 -48.59
C HIS A 119 -1.41 -28.63 -47.74
N HIS A 120 -2.57 -28.29 -48.28
CA HIS A 120 -3.85 -28.87 -47.90
C HIS A 120 -3.92 -30.36 -48.26
N HIS A 121 -4.47 -31.18 -47.37
CA HIS A 121 -5.40 -32.26 -47.75
C HIS A 121 -6.21 -32.73 -46.53
N GLU A 122 -7.53 -32.66 -46.64
CA GLU A 122 -8.47 -33.42 -45.82
C GLU A 122 -8.39 -34.90 -46.20
N HIS A 123 -8.31 -35.80 -45.22
CA HIS A 123 -8.92 -37.12 -45.31
C HIS A 123 -9.23 -37.68 -43.91
N ASN A 124 -10.48 -38.09 -43.76
CA ASN A 124 -11.09 -38.69 -42.60
C ASN A 124 -10.90 -40.22 -42.64
N HIS A 125 -10.35 -40.85 -41.59
CA HIS A 125 -10.58 -42.28 -41.32
C HIS A 125 -10.38 -42.61 -39.82
N HIS A 126 -11.41 -43.22 -39.24
CA HIS A 126 -11.34 -43.99 -37.99
C HIS A 126 -10.41 -45.19 -38.12
N HIS A 127 -9.64 -45.47 -37.07
CA HIS A 127 -9.64 -46.79 -36.42
C HIS A 127 -8.94 -46.73 -35.06
N GLU A 128 -9.62 -47.23 -34.04
CA GLU A 128 -9.05 -47.60 -32.74
C GLU A 128 -8.02 -48.72 -32.90
N HIS A 129 -6.88 -48.61 -32.23
CA HIS A 129 -6.14 -49.77 -31.73
C HIS A 129 -5.17 -49.34 -30.62
N ASP A 130 -5.40 -49.88 -29.42
CA ASP A 130 -4.47 -49.94 -28.30
C ASP A 130 -3.16 -50.63 -28.71
N HIS A 131 -2.03 -49.97 -28.45
CA HIS A 131 -0.77 -50.67 -28.20
C HIS A 131 0.08 -49.89 -27.19
N HIS A 132 0.17 -50.46 -26.00
CA HIS A 132 1.24 -50.22 -25.03
C HIS A 132 2.60 -50.47 -25.68
N HIS A 133 3.53 -49.53 -25.53
CA HIS A 133 4.95 -49.83 -25.47
C HIS A 133 5.64 -48.88 -24.50
N GLU A 134 6.02 -49.43 -23.36
CA GLU A 134 7.01 -48.87 -22.44
C GLU A 134 8.36 -48.80 -23.15
N HIS A 135 8.99 -47.63 -23.13
CA HIS A 135 10.41 -47.48 -23.43
C HIS A 135 11.05 -46.62 -22.34
N ASP A 136 11.61 -47.31 -21.34
CA ASP A 136 12.64 -46.79 -20.45
C ASP A 136 13.88 -46.42 -21.27
N HIS A 137 14.26 -45.16 -21.23
CA HIS A 137 15.60 -44.71 -21.61
C HIS A 137 16.19 -43.92 -20.45
N HIS A 138 16.83 -44.66 -19.55
CA HIS A 138 17.84 -44.14 -18.65
C HIS A 138 19.05 -43.65 -19.47
N HIS A 139 19.36 -42.35 -19.35
CA HIS A 139 20.68 -41.83 -19.65
C HIS A 139 21.19 -41.11 -18.40
N GLU A 140 21.93 -41.86 -17.58
CA GLU A 140 22.84 -41.32 -16.59
C GLU A 140 24.06 -40.75 -17.34
N HIS A 141 24.32 -39.45 -17.17
CA HIS A 141 25.59 -38.83 -17.51
C HIS A 141 26.17 -38.22 -16.23
N ASP A 142 26.93 -39.04 -15.51
CA ASP A 142 27.87 -38.58 -14.52
C ASP A 142 29.08 -37.95 -15.23
N HIS A 143 29.23 -36.63 -15.08
CA HIS A 143 30.47 -35.94 -15.37
C HIS A 143 31.00 -35.31 -14.08
N HIS A 144 31.75 -36.14 -13.34
CA HIS A 144 32.71 -35.68 -12.35
C HIS A 144 33.86 -34.96 -13.05
N HIS A 145 34.02 -33.66 -12.77
CA HIS A 145 35.28 -32.96 -12.95
C HIS A 145 35.69 -32.35 -11.61
N GLU A 146 36.48 -33.11 -10.86
CA GLU A 146 37.29 -32.60 -9.75
C GLU A 146 38.50 -31.89 -10.35
N HIS A 147 38.57 -30.57 -10.16
CA HIS A 147 39.80 -29.80 -10.34
C HIS A 147 40.32 -29.41 -8.96
N ASP A 148 41.29 -30.18 -8.49
CA ASP A 148 42.08 -29.90 -7.30
C ASP A 148 43.23 -28.96 -7.72
N HIS A 149 43.11 -27.68 -7.37
CA HIS A 149 44.19 -26.71 -7.50
C HIS A 149 44.53 -26.14 -6.12
N ASN A 150 45.46 -26.82 -5.46
CA ASN A 150 46.22 -26.28 -4.33
C ASN A 150 47.17 -25.19 -4.83
N HIS A 151 46.88 -23.94 -4.49
CA HIS A 151 47.88 -22.86 -4.45
C HIS A 151 47.88 -22.24 -3.06
N GLU A 152 48.86 -22.65 -2.25
CA GLU A 152 49.29 -21.95 -1.05
C GLU A 152 50.00 -20.65 -1.48
N HIS A 153 49.41 -19.51 -1.16
CA HIS A 153 50.12 -18.23 -1.10
C HIS A 153 49.79 -17.55 0.23
N ASP A 154 50.70 -17.74 1.20
CA ASP A 154 50.81 -16.94 2.41
C ASP A 154 51.25 -15.52 2.03
N HIS A 155 50.32 -14.57 2.11
CA HIS A 155 50.65 -13.14 2.18
C HIS A 155 49.97 -12.53 3.40
N HIS A 156 50.70 -12.52 4.51
CA HIS A 156 50.42 -11.70 5.66
C HIS A 156 50.66 -10.21 5.33
N HIS A 157 49.58 -9.44 5.21
CA HIS A 157 49.60 -8.01 5.44
C HIS A 157 48.56 -7.66 6.51
N GLU A 158 49.04 -7.43 7.73
CA GLU A 158 48.25 -6.80 8.79
C GLU A 158 48.01 -5.33 8.43
N HIS A 159 46.84 -5.02 7.88
CA HIS A 159 46.28 -3.67 7.91
C HIS A 159 45.01 -3.69 8.75
N ASN A 160 45.18 -3.35 10.01
CA ASN A 160 44.11 -3.19 10.97
C ASN A 160 43.49 -1.79 10.76
N HIS A 161 42.48 -1.70 9.90
CA HIS A 161 41.56 -0.58 9.86
C HIS A 161 40.15 -1.09 10.14
N HIS A 162 39.81 -1.16 11.44
CA HIS A 162 38.42 -1.16 11.90
C HIS A 162 37.79 0.17 11.47
N HIS A 163 37.02 0.12 10.40
CA HIS A 163 35.91 1.05 10.20
C HIS A 163 34.64 0.21 10.16
N GLU A 164 34.13 -0.11 11.36
CA GLU A 164 32.70 -0.35 11.53
C GLU A 164 31.99 0.96 11.22
N HIS A 165 31.60 1.12 9.96
CA HIS A 165 30.58 2.06 9.58
C HIS A 165 29.28 1.28 9.41
N ASP A 166 28.68 0.92 10.55
CA ASP A 166 27.23 0.76 10.65
C ASP A 166 26.61 2.13 10.34
N HIS A 167 26.43 2.42 9.06
CA HIS A 167 25.54 3.49 8.64
C HIS A 167 24.10 2.97 8.75
N HIS A 168 23.65 2.81 9.99
CA HIS A 168 22.24 2.95 10.32
C HIS A 168 21.83 4.40 10.04
N HIS A 169 21.58 4.72 8.78
CA HIS A 169 20.67 5.81 8.44
C HIS A 169 19.25 5.30 8.63
N GLY A 170 18.90 5.03 9.90
CA GLY A 170 17.52 5.13 10.34
C GLY A 170 17.17 6.60 10.26
N HIS A 171 16.66 7.03 9.11
CA HIS A 171 15.91 8.27 9.04
C HIS A 171 14.64 8.04 9.85
N ASP A 172 14.76 8.28 11.15
CA ASP A 172 13.65 8.42 12.08
C ASP A 172 12.93 9.71 11.68
N HIS A 173 12.08 9.60 10.66
CA HIS A 173 11.04 10.60 10.44
C HIS A 173 10.21 10.57 11.72
N GLY A 174 10.39 11.58 12.58
CA GLY A 174 9.77 11.71 13.89
C GLY A 174 8.25 11.88 13.82
N HIS A 175 7.57 10.88 13.26
CA HIS A 175 6.16 10.68 13.38
C HIS A 175 5.96 10.12 14.80
N HIS A 176 5.16 10.81 15.61
CA HIS A 176 4.80 10.35 16.94
C HIS A 176 3.90 9.09 16.82
N HIS A 177 4.49 7.90 16.68
CA HIS A 177 3.75 6.65 16.58
C HIS A 177 3.21 6.26 17.96
N ARG A 178 1.87 6.25 18.10
CA ARG A 178 1.19 5.85 19.34
C ARG A 178 0.88 4.36 19.34
N SER A 179 0.98 3.72 20.52
CA SER A 179 0.55 2.34 20.69
C SER A 179 -0.99 2.24 20.72
N TYR A 180 -1.53 1.06 20.39
CA TYR A 180 -2.97 0.80 20.50
C TYR A 180 -3.50 1.14 21.91
N SER A 181 -2.77 0.72 22.94
CA SER A 181 -3.12 0.97 24.34
C SER A 181 -3.20 2.45 24.69
N ASP A 182 -2.36 3.29 24.10
CA ASP A 182 -2.35 4.73 24.36
C ASP A 182 -3.54 5.43 23.67
N ILE A 183 -3.86 5.03 22.44
CA ILE A 183 -5.02 5.53 21.71
C ILE A 183 -6.32 5.17 22.42
N VAL A 184 -6.45 3.92 22.90
CA VAL A 184 -7.62 3.48 23.67
C VAL A 184 -7.80 4.35 24.91
N LYS A 185 -6.74 4.52 25.72
CA LYS A 185 -6.79 5.37 26.92
C LYS A 185 -7.21 6.80 26.59
N MET A 186 -6.61 7.40 25.55
CA MET A 186 -6.93 8.75 25.10
C MET A 186 -8.42 8.91 24.77
N ILE A 187 -8.99 7.97 23.99
CA ILE A 187 -10.41 8.00 23.62
C ILE A 187 -11.28 7.77 24.86
N GLU A 188 -10.96 6.80 25.71
CA GLU A 188 -11.73 6.48 26.90
C GLU A 188 -11.76 7.65 27.91
N SER A 189 -10.63 8.35 28.10
CA SER A 189 -10.53 9.50 29.00
C SER A 189 -11.16 10.79 28.46
N SER A 190 -11.44 10.88 27.16
CA SER A 190 -11.99 12.10 26.53
C SER A 190 -13.43 12.41 26.97
N GLU A 191 -13.92 13.61 26.65
CA GLU A 191 -15.32 14.00 26.85
C GLU A 191 -16.22 13.72 25.62
N LEU A 192 -15.77 12.85 24.71
CA LEU A 192 -16.55 12.45 23.54
C LEU A 192 -17.82 11.71 23.94
N ALA A 193 -18.87 11.81 23.10
CA ALA A 193 -20.09 11.03 23.26
C ALA A 193 -19.79 9.52 23.29
N ALA A 194 -20.61 8.76 24.03
CA ALA A 194 -20.39 7.33 24.23
C ALA A 194 -20.40 6.55 22.91
N GLU A 195 -21.30 6.90 22.00
CA GLU A 195 -21.42 6.31 20.66
C GLU A 195 -20.19 6.62 19.80
N VAL A 196 -19.63 7.82 19.92
CA VAL A 196 -18.40 8.23 19.22
C VAL A 196 -17.23 7.38 19.72
N LYS A 197 -17.03 7.30 21.05
CA LYS A 197 -15.99 6.45 21.65
C LYS A 197 -16.12 5.01 21.21
N ALA A 198 -17.33 4.45 21.31
CA ALA A 198 -17.58 3.05 20.97
C ALA A 198 -17.27 2.75 19.50
N THR A 199 -17.63 3.67 18.59
CA THR A 199 -17.35 3.53 17.15
C THR A 199 -15.86 3.63 16.87
N SER A 200 -15.18 4.64 17.39
CA SER A 200 -13.73 4.81 17.21
C SER A 200 -12.94 3.62 17.73
N LEU A 201 -13.26 3.13 18.93
CA LEU A 201 -12.59 1.97 19.54
C LEU A 201 -12.81 0.68 18.74
N LYS A 202 -13.98 0.48 18.12
CA LYS A 202 -14.23 -0.66 17.22
C LYS A 202 -13.35 -0.59 15.98
N ILE A 203 -13.22 0.59 15.37
CA ILE A 203 -12.38 0.79 14.18
C ILE A 203 -10.90 0.56 14.54
N PHE A 204 -10.39 1.18 15.61
CA PHE A 204 -9.03 0.96 16.07
C PHE A 204 -8.74 -0.48 16.45
N ARG A 205 -9.68 -1.18 17.08
CA ARG A 205 -9.55 -2.61 17.39
C ARG A 205 -9.38 -3.43 16.12
N LYS A 206 -10.19 -3.19 15.09
CA LYS A 206 -10.12 -3.91 13.81
C LYS A 206 -8.75 -3.75 13.15
N ILE A 207 -8.18 -2.54 13.17
CA ILE A 207 -6.84 -2.28 12.65
C ILE A 207 -5.78 -2.93 13.55
N GLY A 208 -5.86 -2.75 14.87
CA GLY A 208 -4.93 -3.35 15.81
C GLY A 208 -4.88 -4.87 15.75
N GLU A 209 -6.02 -5.54 15.53
CA GLU A 209 -6.09 -6.99 15.36
C GLU A 209 -5.39 -7.43 14.06
N ALA A 210 -5.55 -6.67 12.98
CA ALA A 210 -4.88 -6.94 11.71
C ALA A 210 -3.36 -6.74 11.82
N GLU A 211 -2.93 -5.61 12.37
CA GLU A 211 -1.52 -5.28 12.61
C GLU A 211 -0.85 -6.31 13.54
N GLY A 212 -1.53 -6.66 14.65
CA GLY A 212 -1.06 -7.69 15.57
C GLY A 212 -0.89 -9.05 14.90
N HIS A 213 -1.81 -9.43 14.01
CA HIS A 213 -1.69 -10.66 13.23
C HIS A 213 -0.48 -10.64 12.29
N ILE A 214 -0.29 -9.55 11.55
CA ILE A 214 0.81 -9.39 10.57
C ILE A 214 2.17 -9.38 11.25
N HIS A 215 2.27 -8.73 12.41
CA HIS A 215 3.52 -8.60 13.15
C HIS A 215 3.72 -9.70 14.22
N GLY A 216 2.76 -10.62 14.39
CA GLY A 216 2.85 -11.70 15.37
C GLY A 216 2.84 -11.23 16.83
N VAL A 217 2.20 -10.10 17.11
CA VAL A 217 2.10 -9.50 18.46
C VAL A 217 0.67 -9.47 18.96
N LEU A 218 0.50 -9.49 20.29
CA LEU A 218 -0.81 -9.32 20.91
C LEU A 218 -1.31 -7.89 20.71
N LEU A 219 -2.63 -7.73 20.56
CA LEU A 219 -3.30 -6.44 20.32
C LEU A 219 -2.84 -5.34 21.29
N GLU A 220 -2.70 -5.65 22.58
CA GLU A 220 -2.34 -4.69 23.62
C GLU A 220 -0.91 -4.16 23.47
N LYS A 221 -0.05 -4.90 22.74
CA LYS A 221 1.34 -4.57 22.45
C LYS A 221 1.55 -4.01 21.03
N VAL A 222 0.49 -3.80 20.27
CA VAL A 222 0.59 -3.26 18.92
C VAL A 222 1.07 -1.81 18.99
N HIS A 223 2.18 -1.55 18.32
CA HIS A 223 2.63 -0.23 17.94
C HIS A 223 2.27 -0.03 16.48
N PHE A 224 1.44 0.97 16.20
CA PHE A 224 1.03 1.21 14.83
C PHE A 224 2.17 1.88 14.06
N HIS A 225 2.52 1.30 12.93
CA HIS A 225 3.52 1.86 12.02
C HIS A 225 2.88 2.92 11.10
N GLU A 226 1.71 2.65 10.54
CA GLU A 226 1.06 3.59 9.61
C GLU A 226 -0.19 4.27 10.21
N VAL A 227 -0.81 3.66 11.23
CA VAL A 227 -2.12 4.07 11.75
C VAL A 227 -2.06 4.77 13.13
N GLY A 228 -0.86 4.89 13.70
CA GLY A 228 -0.62 5.52 15.01
C GLY A 228 -0.41 7.03 14.95
N ALA A 229 -0.32 7.56 13.74
CA ALA A 229 -0.12 8.97 13.46
C ALA A 229 -1.39 9.79 13.73
N VAL A 230 -1.19 11.08 13.96
CA VAL A 230 -2.25 12.06 14.24
C VAL A 230 -3.32 12.06 13.14
N ASP A 231 -2.94 11.97 11.87
CA ASP A 231 -3.86 11.92 10.72
C ASP A 231 -4.86 10.76 10.82
N SER A 232 -4.37 9.55 11.12
CA SER A 232 -5.22 8.36 11.29
C SER A 232 -6.16 8.46 12.49
N ILE A 233 -5.73 9.10 13.58
CA ILE A 233 -6.58 9.35 14.75
C ILE A 233 -7.70 10.31 14.39
N ILE A 234 -7.39 11.38 13.68
CA ILE A 234 -8.37 12.37 13.23
C ILE A 234 -9.35 11.74 12.23
N ASP A 235 -8.87 10.93 11.31
CA ASP A 235 -9.73 10.22 10.34
C ASP A 235 -10.74 9.30 11.04
N ILE A 236 -10.28 8.46 11.97
CA ILE A 236 -11.14 7.48 12.64
C ILE A 236 -12.09 8.15 13.61
N VAL A 237 -11.58 9.03 14.48
CA VAL A 237 -12.42 9.69 15.48
C VAL A 237 -13.33 10.72 14.82
N GLY A 238 -12.82 11.45 13.82
CA GLY A 238 -13.62 12.36 13.01
C GLY A 238 -14.76 11.66 12.28
N ALA A 239 -14.52 10.45 11.74
CA ALA A 239 -15.57 9.68 11.08
C ALA A 239 -16.70 9.36 12.07
N ALA A 240 -16.34 8.89 13.26
CA ALA A 240 -17.31 8.62 14.33
C ALA A 240 -18.08 9.88 14.78
N ILE A 241 -17.40 11.02 14.91
CA ILE A 241 -18.02 12.32 15.26
C ILE A 241 -19.04 12.73 14.20
N LEU A 242 -18.65 12.71 12.92
CA LEU A 242 -19.50 13.17 11.82
C LEU A 242 -20.72 12.26 11.62
N LEU A 243 -20.56 10.94 11.78
CA LEU A 243 -21.69 10.00 11.75
C LEU A 243 -22.69 10.26 12.86
N HIS A 244 -22.19 10.50 14.08
CA HIS A 244 -23.02 10.84 15.24
C HIS A 244 -23.73 12.19 15.04
N GLN A 245 -23.02 13.20 14.56
CA GLN A 245 -23.57 14.52 14.25
C GLN A 245 -24.67 14.46 13.18
N LEU A 246 -24.50 13.62 12.17
CA LEU A 246 -25.48 13.41 11.11
C LEU A 246 -26.63 12.49 11.52
N ASP A 247 -26.66 11.96 12.74
CA ASP A 247 -27.67 10.98 13.22
C ASP A 247 -27.82 9.79 12.25
N ILE A 248 -26.69 9.25 11.77
CA ILE A 248 -26.69 8.06 10.91
C ILE A 248 -27.01 6.83 11.75
N GLN A 249 -28.08 6.13 11.36
CA GLN A 249 -28.61 4.98 12.10
C GLN A 249 -28.20 3.65 11.49
N LYS A 250 -27.96 3.64 10.16
CA LYS A 250 -27.43 2.47 9.43
C LYS A 250 -26.41 2.89 8.42
N VAL A 251 -25.42 2.02 8.21
CA VAL A 251 -24.42 2.18 7.16
C VAL A 251 -24.45 0.95 6.27
N LYS A 252 -24.48 1.17 4.96
CA LYS A 252 -24.31 0.17 3.91
C LYS A 252 -23.16 0.57 3.01
N SER A 253 -22.55 -0.38 2.32
CA SER A 253 -21.44 -0.08 1.40
C SER A 253 -21.56 -0.87 0.11
N SER A 254 -21.04 -0.31 -0.97
CA SER A 254 -20.59 -1.11 -2.13
C SER A 254 -19.42 -2.03 -1.74
N PRO A 255 -19.14 -3.10 -2.51
CA PRO A 255 -17.88 -3.83 -2.44
C PRO A 255 -16.66 -2.89 -2.53
N ILE A 256 -15.53 -3.30 -1.95
CA ILE A 256 -14.38 -2.42 -1.74
C ILE A 256 -13.34 -2.62 -2.86
N PRO A 257 -13.07 -1.64 -3.74
CA PRO A 257 -11.99 -1.76 -4.71
C PRO A 257 -10.64 -1.52 -4.04
N VAL A 258 -9.71 -2.44 -4.24
CA VAL A 258 -8.38 -2.41 -3.60
C VAL A 258 -7.29 -1.86 -4.51
N GLY A 259 -7.51 -1.87 -5.83
CA GLY A 259 -6.48 -1.54 -6.81
C GLY A 259 -5.51 -2.70 -7.06
N THR A 260 -4.37 -2.41 -7.70
CA THR A 260 -3.37 -3.40 -8.11
C THR A 260 -1.95 -2.83 -8.08
N GLY A 261 -0.95 -3.70 -8.16
CA GLY A 261 0.45 -3.31 -8.29
C GLY A 261 1.22 -3.48 -6.99
N ARG A 262 2.14 -2.55 -6.72
CA ARG A 262 2.99 -2.53 -5.53
C ARG A 262 3.02 -1.13 -4.93
N ILE A 263 3.15 -1.06 -3.62
CA ILE A 263 3.30 0.17 -2.83
C ILE A 263 4.58 0.08 -2.01
N HIS A 264 5.20 1.22 -1.73
CA HIS A 264 6.30 1.34 -0.79
C HIS A 264 5.74 1.81 0.54
N ILE A 265 6.03 1.05 1.59
CA ILE A 265 5.68 1.32 2.98
C ILE A 265 6.94 1.26 3.84
N ASP A 266 6.85 1.58 5.13
CA ASP A 266 8.00 1.57 6.06
C ASP A 266 8.74 0.21 6.11
N HIS A 267 8.04 -0.86 5.74
CA HIS A 267 8.56 -2.22 5.69
C HIS A 267 9.09 -2.64 4.30
N GLY A 268 9.18 -1.71 3.36
CA GLY A 268 9.65 -1.93 1.99
C GLY A 268 8.52 -2.01 0.97
N ILE A 269 8.72 -2.78 -0.11
CA ILE A 269 7.80 -2.83 -1.24
C ILE A 269 6.85 -4.03 -1.10
N TYR A 270 5.55 -3.76 -1.01
CA TYR A 270 4.50 -4.77 -0.84
C TYR A 270 3.51 -4.79 -2.01
N PRO A 271 2.84 -5.93 -2.27
CA PRO A 271 1.73 -5.98 -3.22
C PRO A 271 0.55 -5.11 -2.73
N ILE A 272 -0.26 -4.65 -3.68
CA ILE A 272 -1.56 -4.03 -3.40
C ILE A 272 -2.65 -5.11 -3.56
N PRO A 273 -3.59 -5.27 -2.61
CA PRO A 273 -3.71 -4.51 -1.35
C PRO A 273 -2.57 -4.76 -0.37
N ALA A 274 -2.19 -3.72 0.39
CA ALA A 274 -1.21 -3.84 1.46
C ALA A 274 -1.64 -4.90 2.49
N PRO A 275 -0.69 -5.56 3.20
CA PRO A 275 -1.00 -6.66 4.11
C PRO A 275 -2.08 -6.33 5.15
N ALA A 276 -1.98 -5.17 5.82
CA ALA A 276 -2.95 -4.71 6.82
C ALA A 276 -4.33 -4.50 6.22
N THR A 277 -4.41 -3.84 5.06
CA THR A 277 -5.65 -3.64 4.30
C THR A 277 -6.32 -4.98 3.98
N LEU A 278 -5.57 -5.96 3.48
CA LEU A 278 -6.12 -7.27 3.10
C LEU A 278 -6.58 -8.07 4.33
N GLU A 279 -5.84 -8.00 5.43
CA GLU A 279 -6.20 -8.63 6.69
C GLU A 279 -7.50 -8.05 7.27
N ILE A 280 -7.65 -6.72 7.24
CA ILE A 280 -8.88 -6.02 7.66
C ILE A 280 -10.08 -6.49 6.82
N LEU A 281 -9.90 -6.64 5.50
CA LEU A 281 -10.95 -6.99 4.56
C LEU A 281 -11.33 -8.48 4.55
N LYS A 282 -10.79 -9.34 5.42
CA LYS A 282 -11.26 -10.73 5.57
C LYS A 282 -12.77 -10.78 5.84
N GLY A 283 -13.51 -11.44 4.95
CA GLY A 283 -14.98 -11.55 5.01
C GLY A 283 -15.75 -10.39 4.37
N VAL A 284 -15.05 -9.38 3.84
CA VAL A 284 -15.64 -8.23 3.13
C VAL A 284 -15.56 -8.47 1.62
N PRO A 285 -16.64 -8.24 0.85
CA PRO A 285 -16.59 -8.30 -0.60
C PRO A 285 -15.62 -7.25 -1.18
N ILE A 286 -14.63 -7.73 -1.92
CA ILE A 286 -13.66 -6.90 -2.64
C ILE A 286 -14.11 -6.77 -4.10
N GLU A 287 -13.98 -5.56 -4.64
CA GLU A 287 -14.17 -5.28 -6.07
C GLU A 287 -12.84 -5.34 -6.82
N GLN A 288 -12.84 -6.03 -7.97
CA GLN A 288 -11.67 -6.04 -8.84
C GLN A 288 -11.49 -4.68 -9.49
N SER A 289 -10.25 -4.20 -9.54
CA SER A 289 -9.89 -2.94 -10.19
C SER A 289 -8.69 -3.14 -11.11
N ASP A 290 -8.62 -2.36 -12.18
CA ASP A 290 -7.47 -2.26 -13.09
C ASP A 290 -6.50 -1.13 -12.70
N VAL A 291 -6.83 -0.36 -11.66
CA VAL A 291 -6.05 0.81 -11.25
C VAL A 291 -4.77 0.35 -10.57
N ARG A 292 -3.62 0.75 -11.11
CA ARG A 292 -2.30 0.50 -10.52
C ARG A 292 -1.97 1.54 -9.44
N PHE A 293 -2.72 1.51 -8.35
CA PHE A 293 -2.57 2.38 -7.17
C PHE A 293 -3.30 1.73 -5.99
N GLU A 294 -2.91 2.05 -4.75
CA GLU A 294 -3.67 1.64 -3.57
C GLU A 294 -4.96 2.47 -3.46
N LEU A 295 -6.07 1.90 -3.93
CA LEU A 295 -7.36 2.60 -3.90
C LEU A 295 -7.97 2.62 -2.50
N THR A 296 -7.66 1.61 -1.68
CA THR A 296 -8.16 1.50 -0.33
C THR A 296 -7.01 1.44 0.65
N THR A 297 -6.92 2.43 1.53
CA THR A 297 -5.92 2.45 2.62
C THR A 297 -6.38 1.59 3.80
N PRO A 298 -5.48 1.20 4.73
CA PRO A 298 -5.87 0.44 5.93
C PRO A 298 -6.99 1.13 6.72
N THR A 299 -6.90 2.45 6.90
CA THR A 299 -7.91 3.27 7.59
C THR A 299 -9.25 3.25 6.85
N GLY A 300 -9.24 3.41 5.52
CA GLY A 300 -10.46 3.35 4.71
C GLY A 300 -11.13 1.98 4.76
N ALA A 301 -10.35 0.89 4.67
CA ALA A 301 -10.84 -0.47 4.82
C ALA A 301 -11.47 -0.71 6.20
N ALA A 302 -10.84 -0.21 7.27
CA ALA A 302 -11.36 -0.38 8.62
C ALA A 302 -12.66 0.38 8.84
N ILE A 303 -12.74 1.63 8.37
CA ILE A 303 -13.98 2.44 8.42
C ILE A 303 -15.11 1.71 7.69
N ALA A 304 -14.90 1.30 6.44
CA ALA A 304 -15.96 0.65 5.67
C ALA A 304 -16.35 -0.72 6.25
N SER A 305 -15.38 -1.55 6.65
CA SER A 305 -15.62 -2.90 7.18
C SER A 305 -16.31 -2.92 8.54
N VAL A 306 -16.02 -1.94 9.41
CA VAL A 306 -16.61 -1.88 10.76
C VAL A 306 -17.97 -1.21 10.74
N LEU A 307 -18.15 -0.19 9.91
CA LEU A 307 -19.41 0.57 9.89
C LEU A 307 -20.49 -0.15 9.09
N ALA A 308 -20.16 -0.72 7.93
CA ALA A 308 -21.17 -1.30 7.04
C ALA A 308 -21.82 -2.55 7.65
N GLU A 309 -23.14 -2.52 7.81
CA GLU A 309 -23.95 -3.67 8.21
C GLU A 309 -24.20 -4.64 7.04
N GLU A 310 -24.11 -4.12 5.82
CA GLU A 310 -24.39 -4.85 4.59
C GLU A 310 -23.55 -4.30 3.45
N PHE A 311 -22.98 -5.21 2.65
CA PHE A 311 -22.31 -4.90 1.40
C PHE A 311 -23.25 -5.23 0.22
N CYS A 312 -23.72 -4.21 -0.49
CA CYS A 312 -24.73 -4.35 -1.54
C CYS A 312 -24.55 -3.27 -2.63
N THR A 313 -25.29 -3.40 -3.74
CA THR A 313 -25.47 -2.27 -4.67
C THR A 313 -26.29 -1.16 -4.01
N ILE A 314 -26.38 0.01 -4.66
CA ILE A 314 -27.17 1.14 -4.15
C ILE A 314 -28.60 0.66 -3.80
N PRO A 315 -29.04 0.80 -2.53
CA PRO A 315 -30.35 0.33 -2.10
C PRO A 315 -31.47 1.22 -2.64
N SER A 316 -32.72 0.77 -2.53
CA SER A 316 -33.89 1.61 -2.78
C SER A 316 -34.21 2.45 -1.54
N PHE A 317 -34.09 3.78 -1.65
CA PHE A 317 -34.32 4.78 -0.59
C PHE A 317 -34.43 6.18 -1.21
N GLU A 318 -35.07 7.12 -0.52
CA GLU A 318 -35.14 8.51 -0.99
C GLU A 318 -33.83 9.24 -0.66
N VAL A 319 -33.11 9.70 -1.69
CA VAL A 319 -31.85 10.44 -1.51
C VAL A 319 -32.13 11.83 -0.92
N LYS A 320 -31.57 12.11 0.25
CA LYS A 320 -31.68 13.41 0.95
C LYS A 320 -30.43 14.27 0.83
N ALA A 321 -29.25 13.65 0.83
CA ALA A 321 -27.98 14.35 0.62
C ALA A 321 -26.96 13.45 -0.07
N ILE A 322 -26.02 14.06 -0.79
CA ILE A 322 -24.90 13.40 -1.45
C ILE A 322 -23.65 14.20 -1.09
N GLY A 323 -22.55 13.52 -0.81
CA GLY A 323 -21.27 14.15 -0.62
C GLY A 323 -20.15 13.39 -1.33
N TYR A 324 -19.14 14.14 -1.77
CA TYR A 324 -17.92 13.64 -2.39
C TYR A 324 -16.70 14.10 -1.61
N GLY A 325 -15.87 13.14 -1.20
CA GLY A 325 -14.58 13.38 -0.55
C GLY A 325 -13.44 13.08 -1.52
N ALA A 326 -12.51 14.01 -1.68
CA ALA A 326 -11.41 13.85 -2.63
C ALA A 326 -10.19 13.14 -2.03
N GLY A 327 -9.66 12.17 -2.76
CA GLY A 327 -8.37 11.57 -2.46
C GLY A 327 -7.21 12.43 -2.96
N THR A 328 -6.02 12.21 -2.39
CA THR A 328 -4.80 12.97 -2.71
C THR A 328 -4.36 12.74 -4.16
N LYS A 329 -4.29 11.48 -4.59
CA LYS A 329 -3.85 11.12 -5.95
C LYS A 329 -4.79 11.72 -7.01
N THR A 330 -4.23 12.16 -8.13
CA THR A 330 -4.98 12.57 -9.31
C THR A 330 -4.73 11.58 -10.44
N PHE A 331 -5.80 11.01 -10.99
CA PHE A 331 -5.77 10.19 -12.20
C PHE A 331 -6.19 11.02 -13.41
N LYS A 332 -5.72 10.63 -14.60
CA LYS A 332 -5.98 11.38 -15.85
C LYS A 332 -7.37 11.09 -16.43
N ASP A 333 -7.88 9.88 -16.23
CA ASP A 333 -9.05 9.31 -16.89
C ASP A 333 -10.25 9.11 -15.96
N ARG A 334 -10.06 9.26 -14.64
CA ARG A 334 -11.09 8.99 -13.63
C ARG A 334 -10.97 9.90 -12.40
N PRO A 335 -12.07 10.19 -11.68
CA PRO A 335 -12.01 10.96 -10.44
C PRO A 335 -11.51 10.07 -9.30
N ASN A 336 -10.58 10.57 -8.48
CA ASN A 336 -10.23 9.94 -7.20
C ASN A 336 -11.08 10.56 -6.09
N VAL A 337 -12.31 10.06 -5.92
CA VAL A 337 -13.28 10.57 -4.94
C VAL A 337 -14.07 9.42 -4.34
N LEU A 338 -14.42 9.55 -3.06
CA LEU A 338 -15.41 8.71 -2.41
C LEU A 338 -16.76 9.40 -2.48
N ARG A 339 -17.82 8.67 -2.80
CA ARG A 339 -19.20 9.19 -2.72
C ARG A 339 -19.90 8.60 -1.50
N VAL A 340 -20.60 9.45 -0.76
CA VAL A 340 -21.57 9.04 0.25
C VAL A 340 -22.96 9.53 -0.12
N ILE A 341 -23.97 8.72 0.17
CA ILE A 341 -25.38 9.03 -0.10
C ILE A 341 -26.15 8.84 1.19
N ILE A 342 -26.85 9.88 1.64
CA ILE A 342 -27.70 9.84 2.82
C ILE A 342 -29.16 9.83 2.37
N GLY A 343 -29.94 8.89 2.87
CA GLY A 343 -31.36 8.77 2.55
C GLY A 343 -32.16 7.99 3.59
N GLU A 344 -33.45 7.79 3.33
CA GLU A 344 -34.38 7.08 4.22
C GLU A 344 -35.42 6.21 3.51
#